data_AF-A0A6G4WJN8-F1
#
_entry.id   AF-A0A6G4WJN8-F1
#
_cell.length_a   1.000
_cell.length_b   1.000
_cell.length_c   1.000
_cell.angle_alpha   90.00
_cell.angle_beta   90.00
_cell.angle_gamma   90.00
#
_symmetry.space_group_name_H-M   'P 1'
#
loop_
_entity.id
_entity.type
_entity.pdbx_description
1 polymer ?
#
loop_
_entity_poly.entity_id
_entity_poly.type
_entity_poly.pdbx_seq_one_letter_code
_entity_poly.pdbx_strand_id
1 'polypeptide(L)'
;MNQKTYVPDVVVRALIAWLLVGVATTLLPNSARAEIDCNLSNFDQTDPIKLFGSKKSSDGEFSYASDLDVVNGTLVARNYVKNESAAVGLSFRWEGTTLRHHPAKPLPPGEVACNEFPARNSTMQVDDRSPIYYGPNDAEQPASVYVWSNGSGVAEESSSSILKSSFINSEGKREAFEVSVSYAVSENIVKSIDIATSENVVAALSAEKNFWSSSTIQDFLTNAASSGVEAGVSDAIKFADLSVEDSVGFYAAGSSMLFYLSGRAGGFGTGARSYGSLNVRVAVFDLQRQPITAGTVALPFTNAD
;
A
#
# COMPACT_ATOMS: atom_id res chain seq x y z
N MET A 1 18.25 -6.88 -75.77
CA MET A 1 18.70 -8.28 -75.59
C MET A 1 17.73 -8.97 -74.66
N ASN A 2 16.97 -9.92 -75.20
CA ASN A 2 16.08 -10.83 -74.47
C ASN A 2 16.87 -12.01 -73.88
N GLN A 3 16.32 -12.61 -72.81
CA GLN A 3 16.44 -14.00 -72.32
C GLN A 3 16.81 -14.04 -70.83
N LYS A 4 16.37 -14.99 -69.99
CA LYS A 4 15.33 -16.01 -69.99
C LYS A 4 15.24 -16.45 -68.51
N THR A 5 14.06 -16.89 -68.10
CA THR A 5 13.72 -17.56 -66.83
C THR A 5 14.66 -18.73 -66.50
N TYR A 6 15.01 -18.93 -65.22
CA TYR A 6 15.19 -20.25 -64.60
C TYR A 6 15.14 -20.14 -63.05
N VAL A 7 14.17 -20.85 -62.46
CA VAL A 7 14.08 -21.34 -61.06
C VAL A 7 13.92 -22.86 -61.26
N PRO A 8 14.59 -23.79 -60.55
CA PRO A 8 14.56 -23.93 -59.08
C PRO A 8 15.86 -24.46 -58.43
N ASP A 9 15.97 -24.42 -57.10
CA ASP A 9 16.01 -25.67 -56.32
C ASP A 9 16.01 -25.44 -54.81
N VAL A 10 15.20 -26.28 -54.16
CA VAL A 10 15.05 -26.43 -52.72
C VAL A 10 16.19 -27.32 -52.23
N VAL A 11 17.04 -26.82 -51.32
CA VAL A 11 17.80 -27.71 -50.43
C VAL A 11 17.75 -27.17 -49.01
N VAL A 12 16.85 -27.79 -48.27
CA VAL A 12 16.77 -27.89 -46.81
C VAL A 12 18.14 -28.27 -46.23
N ARG A 13 18.65 -27.49 -45.26
CA ARG A 13 19.49 -27.96 -44.13
C ARG A 13 19.85 -26.80 -43.19
N ALA A 14 19.03 -26.62 -42.16
CA ALA A 14 19.48 -26.06 -40.89
C ALA A 14 18.78 -26.86 -39.79
N LEU A 15 19.39 -27.99 -39.41
CA LEU A 15 18.94 -28.79 -38.27
C LEU A 15 19.55 -28.18 -37.01
N ILE A 16 18.62 -27.66 -36.21
CA ILE A 16 18.74 -26.97 -34.94
C ILE A 16 19.58 -27.81 -33.97
N ALA A 17 20.66 -27.22 -33.47
CA ALA A 17 21.39 -27.74 -32.32
C ALA A 17 20.51 -27.57 -31.08
N TRP A 18 20.03 -28.70 -30.55
CA TRP A 18 19.41 -28.79 -29.24
C TRP A 18 20.48 -28.54 -28.17
N LEU A 19 20.58 -27.28 -27.70
CA LEU A 19 21.20 -27.00 -26.41
C LEU A 19 20.12 -27.20 -25.33
N LEU A 20 20.14 -28.37 -24.71
CA LEU A 20 19.47 -28.64 -23.43
C LEU A 20 20.15 -27.78 -22.35
N VAL A 21 19.79 -26.50 -22.28
CA VAL A 21 19.92 -25.74 -21.05
C VAL A 21 18.65 -26.02 -20.28
N GLY A 22 18.75 -26.96 -19.34
CA GLY A 22 17.77 -27.12 -18.29
C GLY A 22 17.71 -25.82 -17.51
N VAL A 23 16.82 -24.92 -17.92
CA VAL A 23 16.31 -23.88 -17.05
C VAL A 23 15.50 -24.63 -16.01
N ALA A 24 16.17 -24.99 -14.92
CA ALA A 24 15.51 -25.15 -13.64
C ALA A 24 14.87 -23.80 -13.35
N THR A 25 13.64 -23.62 -13.84
CA THR A 25 12.71 -22.66 -13.26
C THR A 25 12.51 -23.18 -11.85
N THR A 26 13.33 -22.67 -10.94
CA THR A 26 12.98 -22.64 -9.54
C THR A 26 11.66 -21.92 -9.48
N LEU A 27 10.58 -22.71 -9.49
CA LEU A 27 9.29 -22.35 -8.95
C LEU A 27 9.58 -21.98 -7.51
N LEU A 28 10.02 -20.74 -7.31
CA LEU A 28 9.93 -20.09 -6.03
C LEU A 28 8.47 -20.26 -5.65
N PRO A 29 8.16 -20.84 -4.48
CA PRO A 29 6.80 -20.95 -4.04
C PRO A 29 6.26 -19.52 -4.07
N ASN A 30 5.31 -19.28 -4.97
CA ASN A 30 4.32 -18.25 -4.76
C ASN A 30 3.66 -18.67 -3.46
N SER A 31 4.23 -18.21 -2.34
CA SER A 31 3.54 -18.09 -1.08
C SER A 31 2.34 -17.23 -1.42
N ALA A 32 1.23 -17.88 -1.77
CA ALA A 32 -0.06 -17.25 -1.84
C ALA A 32 -0.24 -16.67 -0.44
N ARG A 33 0.11 -15.39 -0.29
CA ARG A 33 -0.28 -14.63 0.89
C ARG A 33 -1.77 -14.83 0.97
N ALA A 34 -2.25 -15.32 2.11
CA ALA A 34 -3.67 -15.37 2.39
C ALA A 34 -4.25 -14.02 1.97
N GLU A 35 -5.13 -14.04 0.98
CA GLU A 35 -5.73 -12.83 0.43
C GLU A 35 -6.50 -12.21 1.59
N ILE A 36 -5.94 -11.16 2.21
CA ILE A 36 -6.55 -10.55 3.38
C ILE A 36 -7.93 -10.05 2.97
N ASP A 37 -8.95 -10.68 3.54
CA ASP A 37 -10.35 -10.38 3.23
C ASP A 37 -10.71 -9.06 3.94
N CYS A 38 -10.68 -7.97 3.19
CA CYS A 38 -11.11 -6.65 3.66
C CYS A 38 -12.64 -6.58 3.71
N ASN A 39 -13.24 -7.52 4.46
CA ASN A 39 -14.67 -7.73 4.54
C ASN A 39 -15.12 -7.65 5.99
N LEU A 40 -16.03 -6.71 6.25
CA LEU A 40 -16.65 -6.47 7.55
C LEU A 40 -17.47 -7.68 8.06
N SER A 41 -17.80 -8.66 7.21
CA SER A 41 -18.62 -9.81 7.62
C SER A 41 -17.89 -10.82 8.51
N ASN A 42 -16.56 -10.84 8.49
CA ASN A 42 -15.72 -11.76 9.28
C ASN A 42 -15.05 -11.07 10.48
N PHE A 43 -15.48 -9.85 10.79
CA PHE A 43 -14.95 -9.02 11.86
C PHE A 43 -15.25 -9.66 13.23
N ASP A 44 -14.21 -9.99 14.00
CA ASP A 44 -14.37 -10.49 15.36
C ASP A 44 -14.80 -9.33 16.27
N GLN A 45 -15.87 -9.51 17.03
CA GLN A 45 -16.44 -8.49 17.92
C GLN A 45 -16.13 -8.82 19.39
N THR A 46 -15.03 -9.50 19.67
CA THR A 46 -14.61 -9.78 21.05
C THR A 46 -14.10 -8.52 21.74
N ASP A 47 -14.09 -8.54 23.08
CA ASP A 47 -13.89 -7.34 23.89
C ASP A 47 -12.49 -6.70 23.76
N PRO A 48 -12.39 -5.35 23.82
CA PRO A 48 -13.50 -4.43 24.03
C PRO A 48 -14.37 -4.21 22.78
N ILE A 49 -15.69 -4.43 22.94
CA ILE A 49 -16.70 -4.53 21.87
C ILE A 49 -16.94 -3.22 21.11
N LYS A 50 -16.91 -3.32 19.76
CA LYS A 50 -17.43 -2.42 18.70
C LYS A 50 -16.87 -0.99 18.66
N LEU A 51 -15.81 -0.82 17.87
CA LEU A 51 -15.49 0.46 17.24
C LEU A 51 -16.12 0.52 15.84
N PHE A 52 -17.44 0.38 15.77
CA PHE A 52 -18.21 0.37 14.52
C PHE A 52 -19.35 1.39 14.57
N GLY A 53 -19.61 2.02 13.43
CA GLY A 53 -20.78 2.88 13.25
C GLY A 53 -21.19 2.98 11.80
N SER A 54 -22.37 3.55 11.59
CA SER A 54 -22.89 3.84 10.25
C SER A 54 -23.46 5.25 10.22
N LYS A 55 -23.31 5.93 9.09
CA LYS A 55 -23.84 7.25 8.83
C LYS A 55 -24.65 7.26 7.55
N LYS A 56 -25.79 7.94 7.60
CA LYS A 56 -26.62 8.28 6.45
C LYS A 56 -27.06 9.73 6.57
N SER A 57 -26.59 10.59 5.68
CA SER A 57 -26.98 12.00 5.56
C SER A 57 -26.97 12.42 4.09
N SER A 58 -27.32 13.68 3.82
CA SER A 58 -27.16 14.28 2.49
C SER A 58 -25.70 14.34 2.02
N ASP A 59 -24.75 14.33 2.96
CA ASP A 59 -23.32 14.47 2.67
C ASP A 59 -22.64 13.12 2.43
N GLY A 60 -23.27 12.01 2.80
CA GLY A 60 -22.73 10.66 2.55
C GLY A 60 -23.51 9.54 3.23
N GLU A 61 -23.35 8.32 2.71
CA GLU A 61 -23.89 7.09 3.29
C GLU A 61 -22.75 6.06 3.40
N PHE A 62 -22.32 5.75 4.62
CA PHE A 62 -21.17 4.88 4.86
C PHE A 62 -21.24 4.15 6.19
N SER A 63 -20.48 3.07 6.31
CA SER A 63 -20.19 2.41 7.58
C SER A 63 -18.68 2.37 7.83
N TYR A 64 -18.27 2.33 9.09
CA TYR A 64 -16.86 2.26 9.48
C TYR A 64 -16.66 1.22 10.58
N ALA A 65 -15.47 0.63 10.65
CA ALA A 65 -15.06 -0.25 11.74
C ALA A 65 -13.56 -0.12 12.02
N SER A 66 -13.15 -0.31 13.27
CA SER A 66 -11.75 -0.44 13.70
C SER A 66 -11.59 -1.70 14.57
N ASP A 67 -10.62 -2.55 14.24
CA ASP A 67 -10.41 -3.86 14.87
C ASP A 67 -8.98 -4.05 15.38
N LEU A 68 -8.81 -5.00 16.30
CA LEU A 68 -7.54 -5.61 16.68
C LEU A 68 -7.66 -7.14 16.60
N ASP A 69 -6.95 -7.77 15.67
CA ASP A 69 -7.03 -9.22 15.43
C ASP A 69 -5.63 -9.85 15.45
N VAL A 70 -5.53 -11.15 15.75
CA VAL A 70 -4.27 -11.90 15.68
C VAL A 70 -4.20 -12.69 14.38
N VAL A 71 -3.40 -12.21 13.44
CA VAL A 71 -3.17 -12.86 12.15
C VAL A 71 -1.80 -13.52 12.16
N ASN A 72 -1.77 -14.84 11.99
CA ASN A 72 -0.52 -15.63 11.99
C ASN A 72 0.38 -15.40 13.21
N GLY A 73 -0.21 -15.13 14.38
CA GLY A 73 0.52 -14.87 15.62
C GLY A 73 0.96 -13.42 15.83
N THR A 74 0.69 -12.52 14.88
CA THR A 74 0.92 -11.08 15.00
C THR A 74 -0.40 -10.36 15.26
N LEU A 75 -0.43 -9.49 16.27
CA LEU A 75 -1.57 -8.61 16.49
C LEU A 75 -1.57 -7.51 15.41
N VAL A 76 -2.68 -7.30 14.74
CA VAL A 76 -2.86 -6.32 13.66
C VAL A 76 -4.05 -5.42 13.98
N ALA A 77 -3.91 -4.13 13.72
CA ALA A 77 -5.02 -3.20 13.66
C ALA A 77 -5.59 -3.15 12.25
N ARG A 78 -6.91 -3.13 12.14
CA ARG A 78 -7.61 -2.99 10.86
C ARG A 78 -8.61 -1.86 10.92
N ASN A 79 -8.61 -1.00 9.90
CA ASN A 79 -9.56 0.10 9.79
C ASN A 79 -10.28 0.02 8.46
N TYR A 80 -11.60 0.20 8.50
CA TYR A 80 -12.50 0.01 7.38
C TYR A 80 -13.42 1.20 7.23
N VAL A 81 -13.64 1.61 5.97
CA VAL A 81 -14.77 2.45 5.60
C VAL A 81 -15.43 1.83 4.37
N LYS A 82 -16.73 1.57 4.47
CA LYS A 82 -17.55 1.07 3.36
C LYS A 82 -18.49 2.16 2.90
N ASN A 83 -18.46 2.45 1.60
CA ASN A 83 -19.46 3.31 0.98
C ASN A 83 -20.77 2.53 0.83
N GLU A 84 -21.77 2.87 1.62
CA GLU A 84 -23.08 2.21 1.62
C GLU A 84 -24.03 2.84 0.58
N SER A 85 -23.63 3.93 -0.07
CA SER A 85 -24.39 4.50 -1.18
C SER A 85 -24.46 3.53 -2.35
N ALA A 86 -25.62 3.48 -3.00
CA ALA A 86 -25.81 2.73 -4.24
C ALA A 86 -25.39 3.51 -5.51
N ALA A 87 -25.11 4.82 -5.40
CA ALA A 87 -24.94 5.68 -6.56
C ALA A 87 -23.86 6.75 -6.45
N VAL A 88 -23.50 7.17 -5.23
CA VAL A 88 -22.60 8.32 -5.01
C VAL A 88 -21.27 7.83 -4.44
N GLY A 89 -20.16 8.32 -4.97
CA GLY A 89 -18.84 8.06 -4.40
C GLY A 89 -18.64 8.75 -3.05
N LEU A 90 -17.84 8.16 -2.17
CA LEU A 90 -17.54 8.70 -0.85
C LEU A 90 -16.10 9.22 -0.78
N SER A 91 -15.93 10.53 -0.61
CA SER A 91 -14.69 11.11 -0.12
C SER A 91 -14.72 11.19 1.41
N PHE A 92 -13.61 10.84 2.05
CA PHE A 92 -13.52 10.91 3.51
C PHE A 92 -12.07 11.03 3.98
N ARG A 93 -11.89 11.50 5.21
CA ARG A 93 -10.65 11.49 5.98
C ARG A 93 -10.97 11.06 7.40
N TRP A 94 -10.44 9.92 7.81
CA TRP A 94 -10.59 9.42 9.18
C TRP A 94 -9.31 9.70 9.97
N GLU A 95 -9.39 10.68 10.87
CA GLU A 95 -8.31 10.97 11.80
C GLU A 95 -8.07 9.78 12.74
N GLY A 96 -6.85 9.62 13.25
CA GLY A 96 -6.48 8.50 14.11
C GLY A 96 -6.17 7.19 13.35
N THR A 97 -6.84 6.89 12.24
CA THR A 97 -6.52 5.73 11.37
C THR A 97 -5.57 6.07 10.21
N THR A 98 -5.49 7.36 9.84
CA THR A 98 -4.86 7.87 8.60
C THR A 98 -5.52 7.42 7.29
N LEU A 99 -6.64 6.70 7.35
CA LEU A 99 -7.37 6.25 6.17
C LEU A 99 -8.10 7.42 5.50
N ARG A 100 -7.80 7.69 4.24
CA ARG A 100 -8.36 8.82 3.49
C ARG A 100 -8.67 8.42 2.04
N HIS A 101 -9.76 8.92 1.48
CA HIS A 101 -10.06 8.90 0.04
C HIS A 101 -10.14 10.31 -0.53
N HIS A 102 -9.45 10.56 -1.65
CA HIS A 102 -9.37 11.88 -2.26
C HIS A 102 -10.72 12.28 -2.90
N PRO A 103 -11.16 13.54 -2.79
CA PRO A 103 -12.38 14.01 -3.45
C PRO A 103 -12.42 13.81 -4.97
N ALA A 104 -11.27 13.89 -5.65
CA ALA A 104 -11.17 13.66 -7.10
C ALA A 104 -11.30 12.17 -7.51
N LYS A 105 -11.10 11.24 -6.57
CA LYS A 105 -11.20 9.80 -6.77
C LYS A 105 -11.90 9.18 -5.55
N PRO A 106 -13.19 9.50 -5.35
CA PRO A 106 -13.91 9.04 -4.17
C PRO A 106 -14.07 7.52 -4.19
N LEU A 107 -14.23 6.91 -3.02
CA LEU A 107 -14.50 5.48 -2.87
C LEU A 107 -15.80 5.13 -3.62
N PRO A 108 -15.79 4.20 -4.60
CA PRO A 108 -16.98 3.95 -5.41
C PRO A 108 -18.16 3.40 -4.58
N PRO A 109 -19.40 3.54 -5.08
CA PRO A 109 -20.60 2.99 -4.44
C PRO A 109 -20.47 1.50 -4.13
N GLY A 110 -20.79 1.10 -2.90
CA GLY A 110 -20.74 -0.30 -2.44
C GLY A 110 -19.35 -0.83 -2.10
N GLU A 111 -18.29 -0.06 -2.30
CA GLU A 111 -16.90 -0.51 -2.13
C GLU A 111 -16.35 -0.22 -0.73
N VAL A 112 -15.22 -0.87 -0.40
CA VAL A 112 -14.56 -0.79 0.90
C VAL A 112 -13.15 -0.25 0.74
N ALA A 113 -12.77 0.70 1.59
CA ALA A 113 -11.39 1.09 1.85
C ALA A 113 -10.92 0.45 3.16
N CYS A 114 -9.72 -0.12 3.15
CA CYS A 114 -9.22 -0.99 4.21
C CYS A 114 -7.73 -0.77 4.42
N ASN A 115 -7.31 -0.51 5.66
CA ASN A 115 -5.91 -0.45 6.02
C ASN A 115 -5.65 -1.37 7.22
N GLU A 116 -4.72 -2.31 7.04
CA GLU A 116 -4.22 -3.22 8.06
C GLU A 116 -2.75 -2.90 8.33
N PHE A 117 -2.38 -2.83 9.61
CA PHE A 117 -0.99 -2.67 10.03
C PHE A 117 -0.76 -3.33 11.39
N PRO A 118 0.47 -3.72 11.73
CA PRO A 118 0.78 -4.37 13.00
C PRO A 118 0.46 -3.46 14.18
N ALA A 119 -0.07 -4.06 15.23
CA ALA A 119 -0.46 -3.39 16.47
C ALA A 119 0.32 -3.97 17.64
N ARG A 120 0.84 -3.09 18.50
CA ARG A 120 1.55 -3.53 19.72
C ARG A 120 0.59 -3.63 20.88
N ASN A 121 0.39 -4.86 21.35
CA ASN A 121 -0.62 -5.24 22.36
C ASN A 121 -0.60 -4.36 23.64
N SER A 122 0.58 -3.88 24.07
CA SER A 122 0.72 -3.07 25.29
C SER A 122 0.44 -1.56 25.13
N THR A 123 0.09 -1.07 23.93
CA THR A 123 0.06 0.38 23.63
C THR A 123 -1.16 0.89 22.86
N MET A 124 -2.08 0.00 22.45
CA MET A 124 -3.28 0.45 21.74
C MET A 124 -4.32 0.99 22.74
N GLN A 125 -4.75 2.22 22.53
CA GLN A 125 -5.82 2.87 23.28
C GLN A 125 -7.01 3.09 22.36
N VAL A 126 -8.21 3.13 22.91
CA VAL A 126 -9.40 3.52 22.16
C VAL A 126 -9.54 5.04 22.21
N ASP A 127 -9.54 5.69 21.05
CA ASP A 127 -10.00 7.07 20.90
C ASP A 127 -11.43 7.06 20.37
N ASP A 128 -12.40 7.33 21.25
CA ASP A 128 -13.83 7.33 20.94
C ASP A 128 -14.32 8.57 20.19
N ARG A 129 -13.43 9.53 19.89
CA ARG A 129 -13.82 10.82 19.29
C ARG A 129 -12.99 11.17 18.07
N SER A 130 -12.33 10.21 17.45
CA SER A 130 -11.57 10.46 16.23
C SER A 130 -12.53 10.81 15.10
N PRO A 131 -12.46 12.02 14.55
CA PRO A 131 -13.42 12.46 13.55
C PRO A 131 -13.19 11.78 12.20
N ILE A 132 -14.29 11.38 11.58
CA ILE A 132 -14.38 11.12 10.14
C ILE A 132 -14.98 12.36 9.50
N TYR A 133 -14.18 13.05 8.70
CA TYR A 133 -14.66 14.11 7.80
C TYR A 133 -15.08 13.48 6.48
N TYR A 134 -16.25 13.81 5.95
CA TYR A 134 -16.78 13.19 4.73
C TYR A 134 -17.67 14.11 3.91
N GLY A 135 -17.81 13.73 2.63
CA GLY A 135 -18.68 14.43 1.68
C GLY A 135 -18.12 15.78 1.23
N PRO A 136 -18.91 16.55 0.47
CA PRO A 136 -18.48 17.82 -0.12
C PRO A 136 -18.41 18.99 0.88
N ASN A 137 -19.05 18.86 2.05
CA ASN A 137 -19.13 19.90 3.06
C ASN A 137 -18.23 19.62 4.28
N ASP A 138 -17.35 18.61 4.19
CA ASP A 138 -16.53 18.12 5.31
C ASP A 138 -17.37 17.90 6.58
N ALA A 139 -18.51 17.23 6.42
CA ALA A 139 -19.36 16.88 7.54
C ALA A 139 -18.57 15.96 8.49
N GLU A 140 -18.74 16.16 9.80
CA GLU A 140 -18.01 15.41 10.82
C GLU A 140 -18.88 14.30 11.40
N GLN A 141 -18.30 13.10 11.55
CA GLN A 141 -18.86 11.99 12.29
C GLN A 141 -17.81 11.50 13.29
N PRO A 142 -18.02 11.64 14.61
CA PRO A 142 -17.17 11.00 15.60
C PRO A 142 -17.18 9.49 15.41
N ALA A 143 -15.99 8.89 15.47
CA ALA A 143 -15.78 7.47 15.36
C ALA A 143 -14.78 6.98 16.41
N SER A 144 -15.02 5.78 16.90
CA SER A 144 -14.04 5.12 17.76
C SER A 144 -13.00 4.38 16.92
N VAL A 145 -11.74 4.41 17.34
CA VAL A 145 -10.61 3.76 16.67
C VAL A 145 -9.56 3.30 17.67
N TYR A 146 -8.89 2.19 17.38
CA TYR A 146 -7.66 1.83 18.09
C TYR A 146 -6.50 2.70 17.61
N VAL A 147 -6.09 3.64 18.46
CA VAL A 147 -4.91 4.48 18.22
C VAL A 147 -3.71 3.97 18.98
N TRP A 148 -2.53 4.20 18.40
CA TRP A 148 -1.28 3.94 19.08
C TRP A 148 -0.99 5.05 20.10
N SER A 149 -0.71 4.70 21.36
CA SER A 149 -0.09 5.65 22.29
C SER A 149 1.36 5.88 21.83
N ASN A 150 1.69 7.09 21.39
CA ASN A 150 3.02 7.51 20.93
C ASN A 150 4.15 6.92 21.80
N GLY A 151 4.73 5.82 21.35
CA GLY A 151 5.82 5.15 22.05
C GLY A 151 6.68 4.40 21.05
N SER A 152 7.83 4.96 20.70
CA SER A 152 8.85 4.21 19.96
C SER A 152 9.11 2.89 20.67
N GLY A 153 9.26 1.81 19.92
CA GLY A 153 9.51 0.52 20.53
C GLY A 153 10.15 -0.43 19.54
N VAL A 154 10.65 -1.53 20.09
CA VAL A 154 11.47 -2.53 19.41
C VAL A 154 10.73 -3.06 18.18
N ALA A 155 11.43 -3.15 17.04
CA ALA A 155 10.86 -3.75 15.83
C ALA A 155 10.38 -5.17 16.16
N GLU A 156 9.14 -5.49 15.79
CA GLU A 156 8.67 -6.87 15.77
C GLU A 156 9.52 -7.69 14.79
N GLU A 157 9.78 -8.96 15.09
CA GLU A 157 10.67 -9.81 14.28
C GLU A 157 10.18 -9.99 12.83
N SER A 158 8.87 -9.87 12.62
CA SER A 158 8.27 -9.82 11.29
C SER A 158 6.97 -9.04 11.35
N SER A 159 6.70 -8.24 10.32
CA SER A 159 5.45 -7.50 10.22
C SER A 159 4.96 -7.38 8.78
N SER A 160 3.65 -7.20 8.63
CA SER A 160 2.99 -6.91 7.36
C SER A 160 1.96 -5.81 7.51
N SER A 161 1.84 -4.96 6.50
CA SER A 161 0.80 -3.95 6.38
C SER A 161 0.19 -4.02 5.00
N ILE A 162 -1.10 -3.73 4.92
CA ILE A 162 -1.85 -3.73 3.67
C ILE A 162 -2.74 -2.49 3.59
N LEU A 163 -2.84 -1.91 2.39
CA LEU A 163 -3.87 -0.95 2.02
C LEU A 163 -4.61 -1.50 0.79
N LYS A 164 -5.90 -1.81 0.94
CA LYS A 164 -6.79 -2.24 -0.14
C LYS A 164 -7.92 -1.26 -0.33
N SER A 165 -8.26 -0.99 -1.58
CA SER A 165 -9.46 -0.25 -1.94
C SER A 165 -9.74 -0.43 -3.43
N SER A 166 -10.70 0.33 -3.93
CA SER A 166 -10.99 0.50 -5.35
C SER A 166 -11.21 1.97 -5.71
N PHE A 167 -11.14 2.27 -7.01
CA PHE A 167 -11.41 3.58 -7.58
C PHE A 167 -12.06 3.43 -8.97
N ILE A 168 -12.58 4.54 -9.50
CA ILE A 168 -13.04 4.63 -10.89
C ILE A 168 -11.92 5.24 -11.76
N ASN A 169 -11.48 4.51 -12.78
CA ASN A 169 -10.45 4.96 -13.70
C ASN A 169 -10.98 6.02 -14.70
N SER A 170 -10.11 6.57 -15.55
CA SER A 170 -10.49 7.59 -16.54
C SER A 170 -11.50 7.12 -17.58
N GLU A 171 -11.68 5.81 -17.75
CA GLU A 171 -12.65 5.19 -18.65
C GLU A 171 -14.01 4.94 -17.97
N GLY A 172 -14.16 5.31 -16.69
CA GLY A 172 -15.36 5.05 -15.91
C GLY A 172 -15.46 3.61 -15.38
N LYS A 173 -14.39 2.81 -15.49
CA LYS A 173 -14.35 1.43 -15.01
C LYS A 173 -13.85 1.38 -13.57
N ARG A 174 -14.49 0.54 -12.76
CA ARG A 174 -14.02 0.21 -11.41
C ARG A 174 -12.77 -0.65 -11.49
N GLU A 175 -11.74 -0.26 -10.75
CA GLU A 175 -10.53 -1.04 -10.54
C GLU A 175 -10.24 -1.18 -9.05
N ALA A 176 -9.97 -2.41 -8.61
CA ALA A 176 -9.46 -2.68 -7.28
C ALA A 176 -7.93 -2.58 -7.28
N PHE A 177 -7.35 -2.29 -6.12
CA PHE A 177 -5.92 -2.33 -5.92
C PHE A 177 -5.58 -2.78 -4.49
N GLU A 178 -4.35 -3.25 -4.36
CA GLU A 178 -3.70 -3.58 -3.11
C GLU A 178 -2.29 -3.00 -3.11
N VAL A 179 -1.90 -2.40 -1.99
CA VAL A 179 -0.52 -2.13 -1.64
C VAL A 179 -0.19 -2.97 -0.42
N SER A 180 0.79 -3.86 -0.54
CA SER A 180 1.27 -4.68 0.56
C SER A 180 2.73 -4.36 0.87
N VAL A 181 3.01 -4.28 2.16
CA VAL A 181 4.34 -4.07 2.70
C VAL A 181 4.60 -5.17 3.72
N SER A 182 5.79 -5.74 3.70
CA SER A 182 6.23 -6.62 4.78
C SER A 182 7.71 -6.48 5.02
N TYR A 183 8.12 -6.82 6.22
CA TYR A 183 9.54 -6.95 6.53
C TYR A 183 9.78 -8.05 7.55
N ALA A 184 11.02 -8.53 7.58
CA ALA A 184 11.53 -9.41 8.62
C ALA A 184 12.82 -8.81 9.20
N VAL A 185 12.93 -8.80 10.52
CA VAL A 185 14.09 -8.35 11.30
C VAL A 185 14.42 -9.44 12.32
N SER A 186 15.68 -9.83 12.42
CA SER A 186 16.12 -10.75 13.47
C SER A 186 17.44 -10.24 14.03
N GLU A 187 17.53 -10.18 15.36
CA GLU A 187 18.68 -9.62 16.09
C GLU A 187 19.05 -8.19 15.65
N ASN A 188 18.03 -7.35 15.41
CA ASN A 188 18.18 -6.00 14.85
C ASN A 188 18.83 -5.94 13.46
N ILE A 189 18.81 -7.04 12.71
CA ILE A 189 19.27 -7.11 11.32
C ILE A 189 18.08 -7.37 10.42
N VAL A 190 17.88 -6.51 9.42
CA VAL A 190 16.88 -6.68 8.38
C VAL A 190 17.21 -7.93 7.58
N LYS A 191 16.24 -8.83 7.47
CA LYS A 191 16.31 -10.07 6.67
C LYS A 191 15.64 -9.90 5.31
N SER A 192 14.56 -9.12 5.26
CA SER A 192 13.95 -8.67 4.00
C SER A 192 13.05 -7.46 4.26
N ILE A 193 12.90 -6.64 3.23
CA ILE A 193 11.80 -5.69 3.08
C ILE A 193 11.18 -5.96 1.71
N ASP A 194 9.86 -6.07 1.66
CA ASP A 194 9.10 -6.32 0.45
C ASP A 194 7.95 -5.33 0.34
N ILE A 195 7.89 -4.62 -0.79
CA ILE A 195 6.79 -3.71 -1.13
C ILE A 195 6.23 -4.16 -2.47
N ALA A 196 4.91 -4.31 -2.54
CA ALA A 196 4.21 -4.69 -3.75
C ALA A 196 2.93 -3.85 -3.93
N THR A 197 2.66 -3.45 -5.16
CA THR A 197 1.43 -2.77 -5.57
C THR A 197 0.75 -3.53 -6.69
N SER A 198 -0.57 -3.35 -6.84
CA SER A 198 -1.27 -3.73 -8.07
C SER A 198 -0.75 -2.92 -9.27
N GLU A 199 -0.83 -3.50 -10.47
CA GLU A 199 -0.26 -2.92 -11.71
C GLU A 199 -0.91 -1.60 -12.16
N ASN A 200 -2.09 -1.29 -11.63
CA ASN A 200 -2.88 -0.12 -11.98
C ASN A 200 -2.68 1.08 -11.05
N VAL A 201 -1.78 0.97 -10.06
CA VAL A 201 -1.52 2.05 -9.10
C VAL A 201 -0.03 2.22 -8.82
N VAL A 202 0.32 3.43 -8.39
CA VAL A 202 1.64 3.78 -7.88
C VAL A 202 1.51 4.08 -6.39
N ALA A 203 2.32 3.44 -5.56
CA ALA A 203 2.41 3.77 -4.13
C ALA A 203 3.59 4.72 -3.89
N ALA A 204 3.39 5.74 -3.07
CA ALA A 204 4.42 6.65 -2.60
C ALA A 204 4.45 6.66 -1.07
N LEU A 205 5.61 6.35 -0.52
CA LEU A 205 5.87 6.23 0.92
C LEU A 205 6.52 7.51 1.39
N SER A 206 5.86 8.18 2.32
CA SER A 206 6.35 9.39 2.94
C SER A 206 7.20 9.07 4.16
N ALA A 207 8.51 9.10 3.94
CA ALA A 207 9.48 8.86 4.97
C ALA A 207 10.15 10.19 5.35
N GLU A 208 10.24 10.46 6.65
CA GLU A 208 11.00 11.61 7.14
C GLU A 208 12.48 11.49 6.75
N LYS A 209 13.21 12.62 6.84
CA LYS A 209 14.63 12.70 6.50
C LYS A 209 15.38 11.51 7.09
N ASN A 210 16.21 10.90 6.26
CA ASN A 210 17.11 9.83 6.65
C ASN A 210 16.47 8.49 7.03
N PHE A 211 15.16 8.26 6.94
CA PHE A 211 14.52 6.99 7.34
C PHE A 211 15.28 5.69 6.97
N TRP A 212 15.73 5.59 5.72
CA TRP A 212 16.59 4.52 5.25
C TRP A 212 18.02 4.99 5.02
N SER A 213 18.98 4.12 5.34
CA SER A 213 20.37 4.35 4.97
C SER A 213 20.53 4.40 3.45
N SER A 214 21.57 5.09 2.96
CA SER A 214 21.86 5.16 1.53
C SER A 214 22.01 3.78 0.87
N SER A 215 22.55 2.79 1.59
CA SER A 215 22.64 1.41 1.09
C SER A 215 21.27 0.77 0.93
N THR A 216 20.37 0.95 1.90
CA THR A 216 19.00 0.42 1.83
C THR A 216 18.23 1.05 0.67
N ILE A 217 18.41 2.35 0.44
CA ILE A 217 17.78 3.07 -0.69
C ILE A 217 18.31 2.54 -2.03
N GLN A 218 19.63 2.34 -2.16
CA GLN A 218 20.22 1.78 -3.38
C GLN A 218 19.75 0.34 -3.65
N ASP A 219 19.64 -0.47 -2.60
CA ASP A 219 19.10 -1.83 -2.70
C ASP A 219 17.63 -1.81 -3.15
N PHE A 220 16.81 -0.91 -2.60
CA PHE A 220 15.42 -0.72 -3.03
C PHE A 220 15.33 -0.42 -4.52
N LEU A 221 16.09 0.58 -5.00
CA LEU A 221 16.10 0.98 -6.41
C LEU A 221 16.61 -0.14 -7.32
N THR A 222 17.64 -0.89 -6.89
CA THR A 222 18.21 -2.00 -7.64
C THR A 222 17.22 -3.16 -7.78
N ASN A 223 16.52 -3.52 -6.70
CA ASN A 223 15.53 -4.60 -6.71
C ASN A 223 14.26 -4.23 -7.49
N ALA A 224 13.87 -2.96 -7.49
CA ALA A 224 12.81 -2.47 -8.36
C ALA A 224 13.22 -2.55 -9.85
N ALA A 225 14.41 -2.04 -10.19
CA ALA A 225 14.92 -2.05 -11.55
C ALA A 225 15.08 -3.49 -12.11
N SER A 226 15.54 -4.44 -11.29
CA SER A 226 15.69 -5.84 -11.70
C SER A 226 14.35 -6.53 -11.98
N SER A 227 13.27 -6.04 -11.36
CA SER A 227 11.90 -6.52 -11.58
C SER A 227 11.20 -5.79 -12.74
N GLY A 228 11.88 -4.84 -13.40
CA GLY A 228 11.33 -4.07 -14.51
C GLY A 228 10.24 -3.07 -14.11
N VAL A 229 10.19 -2.68 -12.84
CA VAL A 229 9.13 -1.82 -12.29
C VAL A 229 9.60 -0.38 -12.13
N GLU A 230 8.67 0.56 -12.25
CA GLU A 230 8.96 1.96 -12.03
C GLU A 230 9.15 2.22 -10.52
N ALA A 231 10.30 2.75 -10.13
CA ALA A 231 10.56 3.18 -8.76
C ALA A 231 11.53 4.34 -8.70
N GLY A 232 11.49 5.10 -7.62
CA GLY A 232 12.41 6.20 -7.43
C GLY A 232 12.26 6.92 -6.11
N VAL A 233 13.03 8.00 -6.02
CA VAL A 233 13.02 8.95 -4.91
C VAL A 233 12.60 10.31 -5.46
N SER A 234 11.57 10.91 -4.89
CA SER A 234 11.06 12.22 -5.31
C SER A 234 10.85 13.17 -4.13
N ASP A 235 10.83 14.46 -4.43
CA ASP A 235 10.20 15.45 -3.56
C ASP A 235 8.67 15.29 -3.64
N ALA A 236 7.98 15.41 -2.50
CA ALA A 236 6.53 15.27 -2.40
C ALA A 236 5.77 16.28 -3.26
N ILE A 237 6.28 17.51 -3.38
CA ILE A 237 5.65 18.57 -4.17
C ILE A 237 5.78 18.30 -5.68
N LYS A 238 6.80 17.54 -6.09
CA LYS A 238 7.12 17.29 -7.51
C LYS A 238 6.56 15.97 -8.03
N PHE A 239 6.08 15.10 -7.14
CA PHE A 239 5.73 13.73 -7.50
C PHE A 239 4.35 13.63 -8.17
N ALA A 240 3.39 14.40 -7.68
CA ALA A 240 2.04 14.49 -8.22
C ALA A 240 1.62 15.97 -8.28
N ASP A 241 0.72 16.29 -9.20
CA ASP A 241 0.14 17.63 -9.32
C ASP A 241 -0.92 17.84 -8.22
N LEU A 242 -0.44 17.98 -6.98
CA LEU A 242 -1.28 18.25 -5.81
C LEU A 242 -1.29 19.75 -5.49
N SER A 243 -2.45 20.22 -5.04
CA SER A 243 -2.51 21.49 -4.32
C SER A 243 -1.65 21.42 -3.05
N VAL A 244 -1.20 22.58 -2.55
CA VAL A 244 -0.44 22.64 -1.28
C VAL A 244 -1.26 22.03 -0.13
N GLU A 245 -2.56 22.28 -0.10
CA GLU A 245 -3.48 21.73 0.90
C GLU A 245 -3.58 20.20 0.80
N ASP A 246 -3.69 19.65 -0.41
CA ASP A 246 -3.72 18.20 -0.62
C ASP A 246 -2.37 17.56 -0.27
N SER A 247 -1.25 18.21 -0.57
CA SER A 247 0.09 17.71 -0.25
C SER A 247 0.28 17.49 1.26
N VAL A 248 -0.20 18.44 2.08
CA VAL A 248 -0.16 18.36 3.55
C VAL A 248 -0.96 17.17 4.05
N GLY A 249 -2.14 16.95 3.49
CA GLY A 249 -3.03 15.88 3.93
C GLY A 249 -2.72 14.50 3.33
N PHE A 250 -2.10 14.38 2.15
CA PHE A 250 -1.81 13.10 1.48
C PHE A 250 -0.41 12.57 1.80
N TYR A 251 0.60 13.42 1.83
CA TYR A 251 1.99 12.99 2.05
C TYR A 251 2.50 13.22 3.48
N ALA A 252 1.73 13.85 4.36
CA ALA A 252 2.19 14.43 5.62
C ALA A 252 3.09 15.66 5.40
N ALA A 253 2.69 16.81 5.96
CA ALA A 253 3.45 18.04 5.88
C ALA A 253 4.88 17.86 6.41
N GLY A 254 5.88 18.28 5.64
CA GLY A 254 7.29 18.28 6.05
C GLY A 254 8.12 17.07 5.60
N SER A 255 7.51 16.06 4.96
CA SER A 255 8.26 14.97 4.34
C SER A 255 9.15 15.48 3.22
N SER A 256 10.47 15.32 3.35
CA SER A 256 11.42 15.78 2.33
C SER A 256 11.67 14.77 1.21
N MET A 257 11.21 13.52 1.38
CA MET A 257 11.54 12.42 0.49
C MET A 257 10.38 11.43 0.39
N LEU A 258 9.97 11.13 -0.84
CA LEU A 258 9.02 10.06 -1.16
C LEU A 258 9.75 8.93 -1.88
N PHE A 259 9.60 7.71 -1.37
CA PHE A 259 9.95 6.50 -2.11
C PHE A 259 8.72 6.03 -2.86
N TYR A 260 8.81 5.89 -4.19
CA TYR A 260 7.67 5.43 -4.97
C TYR A 260 7.96 4.15 -5.73
N LEU A 261 6.89 3.40 -5.99
CA LEU A 261 6.92 2.11 -6.68
C LEU A 261 5.60 1.86 -7.42
N SER A 262 5.69 1.35 -8.65
CA SER A 262 4.57 0.78 -9.43
C SER A 262 4.91 -0.66 -9.81
N GLY A 263 4.55 -1.60 -8.93
CA GLY A 263 4.88 -3.02 -9.04
C GLY A 263 5.50 -3.55 -7.75
N ARG A 264 6.57 -4.34 -7.85
CA ARG A 264 7.19 -5.03 -6.69
C ARG A 264 8.68 -4.73 -6.56
N ALA A 265 9.11 -4.40 -5.35
CA ALA A 265 10.50 -4.38 -4.91
C ALA A 265 10.62 -5.27 -3.67
N GLY A 266 11.26 -6.43 -3.81
CA GLY A 266 11.35 -7.44 -2.76
C GLY A 266 12.77 -7.75 -2.31
N GLY A 267 12.92 -8.24 -1.08
CA GLY A 267 14.20 -8.71 -0.54
C GLY A 267 15.29 -7.66 -0.31
N PHE A 268 14.96 -6.37 -0.33
CA PHE A 268 15.95 -5.30 -0.16
C PHE A 268 16.27 -5.00 1.31
N GLY A 269 17.37 -4.28 1.55
CA GLY A 269 17.80 -3.89 2.90
C GLY A 269 18.41 -5.05 3.72
N THR A 270 18.55 -6.24 3.13
CA THR A 270 19.09 -7.43 3.80
C THR A 270 20.49 -7.16 4.38
N GLY A 271 20.68 -7.48 5.65
CA GLY A 271 21.94 -7.25 6.37
C GLY A 271 22.09 -5.85 6.95
N ALA A 272 21.21 -4.90 6.61
CA ALA A 272 21.18 -3.60 7.26
C ALA A 272 20.77 -3.72 8.73
N ARG A 273 21.34 -2.88 9.58
CA ARG A 273 20.89 -2.74 10.96
C ARG A 273 19.53 -2.04 10.98
N SER A 274 18.55 -2.65 11.64
CA SER A 274 17.28 -2.03 12.00
C SER A 274 17.42 -1.36 13.37
N TYR A 275 16.89 -0.15 13.48
CA TYR A 275 16.83 0.60 14.74
C TYR A 275 15.42 0.61 15.35
N GLY A 276 14.49 -0.12 14.73
CA GLY A 276 13.08 -0.16 15.07
C GLY A 276 12.20 -0.14 13.83
N SER A 277 10.90 0.10 14.04
CA SER A 277 9.91 0.30 12.99
C SER A 277 9.13 1.59 13.22
N LEU A 278 8.72 2.23 12.13
CA LEU A 278 7.83 3.39 12.15
C LEU A 278 6.63 3.14 11.25
N ASN A 279 5.54 3.81 11.62
CA ASN A 279 4.36 3.94 10.79
C ASN A 279 4.62 5.04 9.75
N VAL A 280 4.77 4.61 8.50
CA VAL A 280 5.05 5.43 7.34
C VAL A 280 3.74 5.65 6.60
N ARG A 281 3.44 6.90 6.24
CA ARG A 281 2.26 7.18 5.41
C ARG A 281 2.49 6.68 4.00
N VAL A 282 1.54 5.92 3.47
CA VAL A 282 1.51 5.53 2.06
C VAL A 282 0.38 6.27 1.36
N ALA A 283 0.71 6.97 0.29
CA ALA A 283 -0.24 7.59 -0.62
C ALA A 283 -0.29 6.78 -1.91
N VAL A 284 -1.48 6.53 -2.43
CA VAL A 284 -1.71 5.73 -3.63
C VAL A 284 -2.27 6.62 -4.73
N PHE A 285 -1.72 6.46 -5.92
CA PHE A 285 -2.06 7.22 -7.11
C PHE A 285 -2.45 6.29 -8.24
N ASP A 286 -3.28 6.77 -9.16
CA ASP A 286 -3.45 6.07 -10.44
C ASP A 286 -2.20 6.25 -11.34
N LEU A 287 -2.20 5.59 -12.49
CA LEU A 287 -1.09 5.67 -13.46
C LEU A 287 -0.89 7.08 -14.05
N GLN A 288 -1.86 7.99 -13.90
CA GLN A 288 -1.75 9.40 -14.29
C GLN A 288 -1.29 10.29 -13.11
N ARG A 289 -0.86 9.67 -12.01
CA ARG A 289 -0.44 10.33 -10.77
C ARG A 289 -1.53 11.18 -10.12
N GLN A 290 -2.80 10.83 -10.32
CA GLN A 290 -3.90 11.43 -9.58
C GLN A 290 -4.08 10.72 -8.24
N PRO A 291 -4.24 11.47 -7.12
CA PRO A 291 -4.38 10.88 -5.79
C PRO A 291 -5.67 10.06 -5.68
N ILE A 292 -5.56 8.86 -5.11
CA ILE A 292 -6.70 7.99 -4.82
C ILE A 292 -6.96 7.96 -3.31
N THR A 293 -6.02 7.40 -2.55
CA THR A 293 -6.17 7.15 -1.11
C THR A 293 -4.85 7.33 -0.38
N ALA A 294 -4.92 7.52 0.92
CA ALA A 294 -3.77 7.39 1.79
C ALA A 294 -4.11 6.49 2.99
N GLY A 295 -3.08 5.85 3.53
CA GLY A 295 -3.13 5.04 4.74
C GLY A 295 -1.75 4.96 5.38
N THR A 296 -1.56 4.00 6.28
CA THR A 296 -0.29 3.80 6.98
C THR A 296 0.22 2.37 6.79
N VAL A 297 1.54 2.24 6.72
CA VAL A 297 2.25 0.95 6.70
C VAL A 297 3.41 0.98 7.68
N ALA A 298 3.70 -0.16 8.31
CA ALA A 298 4.86 -0.30 9.18
C ALA A 298 6.09 -0.69 8.37
N LEU A 299 7.18 0.06 8.53
CA LEU A 299 8.47 -0.22 7.89
C LEU A 299 9.62 -0.12 8.90
N PRO A 300 10.68 -0.92 8.74
CA PRO A 300 11.86 -0.79 9.56
C PRO A 300 12.66 0.43 9.09
N PHE A 301 13.22 1.19 10.04
CA PHE A 301 14.18 2.25 9.72
C PHE A 301 15.60 1.73 9.91
N THR A 302 16.46 2.08 8.97
CA THR A 302 17.84 1.56 8.87
C THR A 302 18.90 2.66 9.03
N ASN A 303 18.46 3.86 9.37
CA ASN A 303 19.32 4.96 9.73
C ASN A 303 19.17 5.29 11.21
N ALA A 304 20.27 5.63 11.86
CA ALA A 304 20.30 5.92 13.29
C ALA A 304 19.98 7.39 13.61
N ASP A 305 20.06 8.26 12.58
CA ASP A 305 20.05 9.72 12.69
C ASP A 305 18.69 10.35 12.37
#